data_AF-D7PDM4-F1
#
_entry.id   AF-D7PDM4-F1
#
_cell.length_a   1.000
_cell.length_b   1.000
_cell.length_c   1.000
_cell.angle_alpha   90.00
_cell.angle_beta   90.00
_cell.angle_gamma   90.00
#
_symmetry.space_group_name_H-M   'P 1'
#
loop_
_entity.id
_entity.type
_entity.pdbx_description
1 polymer ?
#
loop_
_entity_poly.entity_id
_entity_poly.type
_entity_poly.pdbx_seq_one_letter_code
_entity_poly.pdbx_strand_id
1 'polypeptide(L)'
;GDARAVILAGGTMSPMEDYRQQLFPYLDSLRTFSCGHLIPPSSLFVRAITSDNEGRLDFSFKARNDASARRLGSAIEQIASEVKGGLVVFFPSYGYLESVTRLWQNKSVMSRLESIKPVFSDSRNAAA
;
A
#
# COMPACT_ATOMS: atom_id res chain seq x y z
N GLY A 1 -16.55 5.25 -37.63
CA GLY A 1 -16.44 3.80 -37.88
C GLY A 1 -16.20 3.17 -36.54
N ASP A 2 -17.12 2.33 -36.09
CA ASP A 2 -17.12 1.87 -34.70
C ASP A 2 -16.09 0.75 -34.50
N ALA A 3 -15.57 0.66 -33.27
CA ALA A 3 -14.62 -0.38 -32.89
C ALA A 3 -15.28 -1.75 -32.99
N ARG A 4 -14.61 -2.68 -33.69
CA ARG A 4 -15.09 -4.07 -33.82
C ARG A 4 -14.70 -4.97 -32.64
N ALA A 5 -13.72 -4.53 -31.84
CA ALA A 5 -13.26 -5.20 -30.63
C ALA A 5 -12.59 -4.21 -29.67
N VAL A 6 -12.70 -4.46 -28.37
CA VAL A 6 -12.02 -3.71 -27.30
C VAL A 6 -11.25 -4.69 -26.43
N ILE A 7 -10.00 -4.38 -26.12
CA ILE A 7 -9.16 -5.17 -25.21
C ILE A 7 -8.87 -4.32 -23.99
N LEU A 8 -9.25 -4.83 -22.82
CA LEU A 8 -8.87 -4.26 -21.52
C LEU A 8 -7.74 -5.11 -20.93
N ALA A 9 -6.59 -4.50 -20.65
CA ALA A 9 -5.40 -5.18 -20.17
C ALA A 9 -4.80 -4.44 -18.95
N GLY A 10 -4.35 -5.20 -17.95
CA GLY A 10 -3.74 -4.66 -16.73
C GLY A 10 -3.18 -5.76 -15.83
N GLY A 11 -2.10 -5.46 -15.11
CA GLY A 11 -1.37 -6.44 -14.29
C GLY A 11 -2.00 -6.78 -12.93
N THR A 12 -2.98 -5.98 -12.47
CA THR A 12 -3.57 -6.09 -11.12
C THR A 12 -5.09 -6.20 -11.15
N MET A 13 -5.66 -6.63 -12.27
CA MET A 13 -7.11 -6.66 -12.50
C MET A 13 -7.81 -7.91 -11.92
N SER A 14 -7.11 -8.77 -11.19
CA SER A 14 -7.72 -9.97 -10.60
C SER A 14 -8.41 -9.63 -9.28
N PRO A 15 -9.63 -10.16 -9.01
CA PRO A 15 -10.43 -11.05 -9.84
C PRO A 15 -11.21 -10.30 -10.95
N MET A 16 -11.31 -10.90 -12.13
CA MET A 16 -11.98 -10.30 -13.30
C MET A 16 -13.51 -10.25 -13.19
N GLU A 17 -14.08 -10.88 -12.17
CA GLU A 17 -15.52 -11.00 -11.99
C GLU A 17 -16.16 -9.64 -11.65
N ASP A 18 -15.49 -8.81 -10.85
CA ASP A 18 -15.99 -7.47 -10.52
C ASP A 18 -16.13 -6.61 -11.78
N TYR A 19 -15.20 -6.74 -12.72
CA TYR A 19 -15.26 -6.04 -14.01
C TYR A 19 -16.45 -6.49 -14.85
N ARG A 20 -16.72 -7.80 -14.88
CA ARG A 20 -17.89 -8.35 -15.58
C ARG A 20 -19.18 -7.77 -15.01
N GLN A 21 -19.33 -7.77 -13.70
CA GLN A 21 -20.57 -7.37 -13.04
C GLN A 21 -20.80 -5.85 -13.05
N GLN A 22 -19.73 -5.06 -12.88
CA GLN A 22 -19.86 -3.61 -12.71
C GLN A 22 -19.72 -2.83 -14.02
N LEU A 23 -18.79 -3.23 -14.89
CA LEU A 23 -18.45 -2.46 -16.09
C LEU A 23 -19.06 -3.04 -17.37
N PHE A 24 -19.24 -4.35 -17.42
CA PHE A 24 -19.72 -5.05 -18.62
C PHE A 24 -20.95 -5.94 -18.39
N PRO A 25 -21.94 -5.55 -17.56
CA PRO A 25 -23.10 -6.40 -17.28
C PRO A 25 -23.97 -6.65 -18.51
N TYR A 26 -23.81 -5.84 -19.56
CA TYR A 26 -24.53 -5.92 -20.83
C TYR A 26 -23.87 -6.84 -21.87
N LEU A 27 -22.68 -7.38 -21.60
CA LEU A 27 -22.00 -8.30 -22.52
C LEU A 27 -22.38 -9.74 -22.19
N ASP A 28 -22.99 -10.42 -23.16
CA ASP A 28 -23.35 -11.85 -23.04
C ASP A 28 -22.12 -12.76 -22.85
N SER A 29 -20.96 -12.35 -23.37
CA SER A 29 -19.71 -13.07 -23.19
C SER A 29 -18.52 -12.13 -23.01
N LEU A 30 -17.73 -12.39 -21.97
CA LEU A 30 -16.46 -11.73 -21.70
C LEU A 30 -15.37 -12.80 -21.60
N ARG A 31 -14.38 -12.76 -22.50
CA ARG A 31 -13.19 -13.61 -22.39
C ARG A 31 -12.17 -12.92 -21.50
N THR A 32 -11.69 -13.66 -20.50
CA THR A 32 -10.64 -13.23 -19.59
C THR A 32 -9.40 -14.07 -19.83
N PHE A 33 -8.24 -13.46 -19.66
CA PHE A 33 -6.95 -14.13 -19.77
C PHE A 33 -6.01 -13.57 -18.70
N SER A 34 -5.38 -14.46 -17.95
CA SER A 34 -4.38 -14.10 -16.94
C SER A 34 -3.10 -14.88 -17.23
N CYS A 35 -1.98 -14.16 -17.39
CA CYS A 35 -0.67 -14.78 -17.45
C CYS A 35 -0.29 -15.34 -16.08
N GLY A 36 0.44 -16.45 -16.05
CA GLY A 36 1.07 -16.95 -14.83
C GLY A 36 2.13 -15.98 -14.29
N HIS A 37 2.58 -16.22 -13.06
CA HIS A 37 3.66 -15.44 -12.46
C HIS A 37 4.98 -15.69 -13.20
N LEU A 38 5.64 -14.61 -13.63
CA LEU A 38 6.94 -14.68 -14.32
C LEU A 38 8.11 -15.03 -13.40
N ILE A 39 7.91 -14.93 -12.08
CA ILE A 39 8.95 -15.19 -11.07
C ILE A 39 8.59 -16.36 -10.17
N PRO A 40 9.58 -17.09 -9.65
CA PRO A 40 9.35 -18.15 -8.67
C PRO A 40 8.65 -17.62 -7.41
N PRO A 41 7.77 -18.39 -6.76
CA PRO A 41 7.13 -17.99 -5.51
C PRO A 41 8.13 -17.61 -4.41
N SER A 42 9.34 -18.20 -4.40
CA SER A 42 10.41 -17.86 -3.45
C SER A 42 10.98 -16.45 -3.61
N SER A 43 10.70 -15.78 -4.75
CA SER A 43 11.13 -14.41 -5.00
C SER A 43 10.16 -13.36 -4.44
N LEU A 44 9.03 -13.78 -3.87
CA LEU A 44 8.03 -12.89 -3.25
C LEU A 44 7.68 -13.37 -1.84
N PHE A 45 7.71 -12.45 -0.90
CA PHE A 45 7.23 -12.69 0.46
C PHE A 45 6.09 -11.72 0.77
N VAL A 46 4.90 -12.26 1.01
CA VAL A 46 3.69 -11.47 1.34
C VAL A 46 3.19 -11.89 2.72
N ARG A 47 3.01 -10.90 3.59
CA ARG A 47 2.44 -11.08 4.94
C ARG A 47 1.59 -9.90 5.34
N ALA A 48 0.53 -10.19 6.09
CA ALA A 48 -0.24 -9.20 6.81
C ALA A 48 0.27 -9.12 8.26
N ILE A 49 0.62 -7.91 8.71
CA ILE A 49 0.99 -7.65 10.09
C ILE A 49 -0.27 -7.21 10.84
N THR A 50 -0.78 -8.07 11.72
CA THR A 50 -2.09 -7.89 12.37
C THR A 50 -1.98 -7.49 13.84
N SER A 51 -0.81 -7.64 14.45
CA SER A 51 -0.55 -7.34 15.86
C SER A 51 0.92 -7.04 16.13
N ASP A 52 1.19 -6.40 17.25
CA ASP A 52 2.51 -6.23 17.85
C ASP A 52 2.46 -6.68 19.34
N ASN A 53 3.48 -6.34 20.13
CA ASN A 53 3.56 -6.66 21.55
C ASN A 53 2.47 -5.97 22.42
N GLU A 54 1.84 -4.92 21.91
CA GLU A 54 0.72 -4.20 22.55
C GLU A 54 -0.66 -4.76 22.11
N GLY A 55 -0.68 -5.75 21.21
CA GLY A 55 -1.90 -6.44 20.77
C GLY A 55 -2.28 -6.15 19.32
N ARG A 56 -3.57 -6.19 18.99
CA ARG A 56 -4.05 -6.01 17.60
C ARG A 56 -3.73 -4.61 17.06
N LEU A 57 -3.29 -4.54 15.82
CA LEU A 57 -3.13 -3.30 15.06
C LEU A 57 -4.44 -2.98 14.33
N ASP A 58 -4.94 -1.77 14.53
CA ASP A 58 -6.11 -1.24 13.83
C ASP A 58 -5.81 0.19 13.36
N PHE A 59 -5.84 0.36 12.03
CA PHE A 59 -5.61 1.62 11.34
C PHE A 59 -6.87 2.09 10.58
N SER A 60 -8.04 1.51 10.91
CA SER A 60 -9.33 1.96 10.41
C SER A 60 -9.58 3.42 10.79
N PHE A 61 -10.40 4.13 10.01
CA PHE A 61 -10.61 5.57 10.21
C PHE A 61 -10.99 5.95 11.65
N LYS A 62 -11.78 5.12 12.32
CA LYS A 62 -12.23 5.34 13.71
C LYS A 62 -11.16 5.06 14.76
N ALA A 63 -10.20 4.17 14.46
CA ALA A 63 -9.14 3.78 15.38
C ALA A 63 -7.88 4.67 15.27
N ARG A 64 -7.80 5.52 14.25
CA ARG A 64 -6.67 6.43 14.02
C ARG A 64 -6.55 7.46 15.13
N ASN A 65 -5.45 7.35 15.87
CA ASN A 65 -5.05 8.26 16.92
C ASN A 65 -3.52 8.25 17.09
N ASP A 66 -3.04 9.07 18.02
CA ASP A 66 -1.64 9.18 18.41
C ASP A 66 -0.95 7.86 18.76
N ALA A 67 -1.65 6.93 19.41
CA ALA A 67 -1.10 5.63 19.77
C ALA A 67 -0.95 4.72 18.55
N SER A 68 -1.98 4.65 17.70
CA SER A 68 -1.93 3.90 16.44
C SER A 68 -0.80 4.41 15.53
N ALA A 69 -0.61 5.74 15.44
CA ALA A 69 0.46 6.33 14.64
C ALA A 69 1.85 5.93 15.17
N ARG A 70 2.05 5.95 16.50
CA ARG A 70 3.32 5.48 17.09
C ARG A 70 3.58 4.00 16.80
N ARG A 71 2.58 3.15 16.99
CA ARG A 71 2.68 1.70 16.74
C ARG A 71 2.99 1.40 15.28
N LEU A 72 2.39 2.14 14.34
CA LEU A 72 2.74 2.08 12.92
C LEU A 72 4.21 2.44 12.69
N GLY A 73 4.69 3.52 13.31
CA GLY A 73 6.09 3.95 13.24
C GLY A 73 7.06 2.89 13.74
N SER A 74 6.79 2.30 14.91
CA SER A 74 7.60 1.22 15.48
C SER A 74 7.63 -0.02 14.59
N ALA A 75 6.49 -0.38 13.97
CA ALA A 75 6.43 -1.51 13.04
C ALA A 75 7.30 -1.25 11.79
N ILE A 76 7.25 -0.03 11.24
CA ILE A 76 8.08 0.36 10.09
C ILE A 76 9.56 0.40 10.49
N GLU A 77 9.89 0.86 11.69
CA GLU A 77 11.26 0.90 12.22
C GLU A 77 11.89 -0.50 12.26
N GLN A 78 11.14 -1.49 12.78
CA GLN A 78 11.57 -2.89 12.82
C GLN A 78 11.73 -3.50 11.42
N ILE A 79 10.87 -3.14 10.46
CA ILE A 79 11.01 -3.63 9.09
C ILE A 79 12.21 -2.96 8.42
N ALA A 80 12.41 -1.66 8.62
CA ALA A 80 13.48 -0.89 8.01
C ALA A 80 14.87 -1.33 8.49
N SER A 81 15.01 -1.83 9.72
CA SER A 81 16.27 -2.37 10.23
C SER A 81 16.68 -3.66 9.54
N GLU A 82 15.71 -4.50 9.16
CA GLU A 82 15.97 -5.81 8.54
C GLU A 82 16.08 -5.75 7.00
N VAL A 83 15.35 -4.83 6.37
CA VAL A 83 15.32 -4.72 4.90
C VAL A 83 16.61 -4.08 4.37
N LYS A 84 17.31 -4.80 3.50
CA LYS A 84 18.43 -4.28 2.70
C LYS A 84 17.92 -3.42 1.54
N GLY A 85 18.60 -2.32 1.26
CA GLY A 85 18.18 -1.36 0.23
C GLY A 85 17.13 -0.37 0.75
N GLY A 86 16.07 -0.15 -0.02
CA GLY A 86 15.03 0.84 0.27
C GLY A 86 13.68 0.24 0.66
N LEU A 87 12.86 1.04 1.34
CA LEU A 87 11.48 0.72 1.70
C LEU A 87 10.54 1.76 1.09
N VAL A 88 9.43 1.31 0.50
CA VAL A 88 8.36 2.19 0.02
C VAL A 88 7.12 1.94 0.87
N VAL A 89 6.59 2.99 1.49
CA VAL A 89 5.42 2.92 2.39
C VAL A 89 4.28 3.72 1.80
N PHE A 90 3.15 3.07 1.53
CA PHE A 90 1.95 3.72 1.00
C PHE A 90 0.95 4.01 2.12
N PHE A 91 0.38 5.22 2.09
CA PHE A 91 -0.70 5.63 2.97
C PHE A 91 -2.01 5.77 2.18
N PRO A 92 -3.19 5.53 2.80
CA PRO A 92 -4.49 5.62 2.13
C PRO A 92 -4.85 7.03 1.61
N SER A 93 -4.16 8.08 2.05
CA SER A 93 -4.28 9.43 1.48
C SER A 93 -3.10 10.32 1.88
N TYR A 94 -2.83 11.36 1.08
CA TYR A 94 -1.83 12.39 1.43
C TYR A 94 -2.13 13.10 2.74
N GLY A 95 -3.41 13.35 3.05
CA GLY A 95 -3.78 13.99 4.32
C GLY A 95 -3.45 13.11 5.53
N TYR A 96 -3.59 11.79 5.39
CA TYR A 96 -3.20 10.87 6.45
C TYR A 96 -1.68 10.71 6.54
N LEU A 97 -0.97 10.66 5.41
CA LEU A 97 0.50 10.71 5.36
C LEU A 97 1.03 11.93 6.14
N GLU A 98 0.53 13.13 5.83
CA GLU A 98 0.96 14.39 6.47
C GLU A 98 0.67 14.36 7.98
N SER A 99 -0.54 13.93 8.38
CA SER A 99 -0.93 13.82 9.78
C SER A 99 0.00 12.88 10.57
N VAL A 100 0.28 11.70 10.03
CA VAL A 100 1.17 10.72 10.67
C VAL A 100 2.62 11.23 10.72
N THR A 101 3.11 11.78 9.63
CA THR A 101 4.48 12.32 9.53
C THR A 101 4.71 13.44 10.54
N ARG A 102 3.74 14.35 10.69
CA ARG A 102 3.79 15.43 11.69
C ARG A 102 3.81 14.89 13.11
N LEU A 103 3.02 13.86 13.42
CA LEU A 103 3.04 13.19 14.73
C LEU A 103 4.40 12.52 14.99
N TRP A 104 5.01 11.94 13.98
CA TRP A 104 6.31 11.26 14.10
C TRP A 104 7.47 12.23 14.33
N GLN A 105 7.45 13.39 13.67
CA GLN A 105 8.43 14.47 13.91
C GLN A 105 8.36 14.94 15.37
N ASN A 106 7.15 15.14 15.91
CA ASN A 106 6.96 15.59 17.29
C ASN A 106 7.36 14.55 18.36
N LYS A 107 7.45 13.27 17.99
CA LYS A 107 7.63 12.14 18.92
C LYS A 107 8.90 11.33 18.68
N SER A 108 9.89 11.94 18.04
CA SER A 108 11.20 11.34 17.70
C SER A 108 11.17 10.05 16.88
N VAL A 109 9.99 9.59 16.42
CA VAL A 109 9.85 8.43 15.53
C VAL A 109 10.56 8.70 14.21
N MET A 110 10.39 9.92 13.66
CA MET A 110 11.02 10.28 12.41
C MET A 110 12.56 10.23 12.51
N SER A 111 13.12 10.81 13.58
CA SER A 111 14.57 10.81 13.79
C SER A 111 15.16 9.40 13.93
N ARG A 112 14.41 8.46 14.50
CA ARG A 112 14.84 7.05 14.55
C ARG A 112 14.76 6.35 13.20
N LEU A 113 13.75 6.65 12.38
CA LEU A 113 13.70 6.13 11.02
C LEU A 113 14.86 6.68 10.17
N GLU A 114 15.14 7.97 10.29
CA GLU A 114 16.23 8.67 9.60
C GLU A 114 17.62 8.16 9.99
N SER A 115 17.79 7.66 11.23
CA SER A 115 19.05 7.03 11.64
C SER A 115 19.26 5.63 11.03
N ILE A 116 18.18 4.98 10.57
CA ILE A 116 18.23 3.66 9.91
C ILE A 116 18.36 3.82 8.39
N LYS A 117 17.54 4.69 7.77
CA LYS A 117 17.57 5.00 6.33
C LYS A 117 17.13 6.45 6.07
N PRO A 118 17.65 7.12 5.02
CA PRO A 118 17.12 8.41 4.59
C PRO A 118 15.62 8.34 4.31
N VAL A 119 14.85 9.24 4.90
CA VAL A 119 13.39 9.29 4.73
C VAL A 119 13.03 10.41 3.77
N PHE A 120 12.21 10.07 2.76
CA PHE A 120 11.64 11.02 1.81
C PHE A 120 10.12 10.88 1.84
N SER A 121 9.40 12.01 1.88
CA SER A 121 7.94 12.02 1.89
C SER A 121 7.42 12.83 0.72
N ASP A 122 6.44 12.27 0.01
CA ASP A 122 5.72 12.99 -1.02
C ASP A 122 4.75 14.02 -0.40
N SER A 123 4.48 15.10 -1.11
CA SER A 123 3.57 16.17 -0.66
C SER A 123 2.63 16.58 -1.79
N ARG A 124 1.39 16.99 -1.46
CA ARG A 124 0.40 17.42 -2.46
C ARG A 124 0.89 18.52 -3.41
N ASN A 125 1.91 19.28 -3.01
CA ASN A 125 2.43 20.42 -3.75
C ASN A 125 3.77 20.16 -4.44
N ALA A 126 4.24 18.90 -4.48
CA ALA A 126 5.31 18.52 -5.39
C ALA A 126 4.74 18.48 -6.82
N ALA A 127 4.50 19.66 -7.40
CA ALA A 127 4.30 19.77 -8.83
C ALA A 127 5.58 19.26 -9.52
N ALA A 128 5.42 18.30 -10.42
CA ALA A 128 6.45 17.88 -11.36
C ALA A 128 6.84 19.03 -12.29
#